data_AF-A0A8X6G8G1-F1
#
_entry.id   AF-A0A8X6G8G1-F1
#
_cell.length_a   1.000
_cell.length_b   1.000
_cell.length_c   1.000
_cell.angle_alpha   90.00
_cell.angle_beta   90.00
_cell.angle_gamma   90.00
#
_symmetry.space_group_name_H-M   'P 1'
#
loop_
_entity.id
_entity.type
_entity.pdbx_description
1 polymer ?
#
loop_
_entity_poly.entity_id
_entity_poly.type
_entity_poly.pdbx_seq_one_letter_code
_entity_poly.pdbx_strand_id
1 'polypeptide(L)'
;MPENWKSSGIFKIQYFHVNIPETFCWVTWIPLYDNLAVHGTFENQEQEDIVYIKLKTNLYVNTKGDLTDPHFLCNIEELSRVFKDGFCYTLLALLEGS
;
A
#
# COMPACT_ATOMS: atom_id res chain seq x y z
N MET A 1 -8.22 -4.78 11.20
CA MET A 1 -8.42 -4.16 9.88
C MET A 1 -9.64 -3.25 9.94
N PRO A 2 -9.65 -2.09 9.25
CA PRO A 2 -10.81 -1.19 9.21
C PRO A 2 -12.07 -1.87 8.66
N GLU A 3 -13.24 -1.32 8.95
CA GLU A 3 -14.47 -1.78 8.29
C GLU A 3 -14.38 -1.56 6.78
N ASN A 4 -14.91 -2.50 5.98
CA ASN A 4 -14.90 -2.43 4.51
C ASN A 4 -13.52 -2.31 3.86
N TRP A 5 -12.43 -2.63 4.59
CA TRP A 5 -11.07 -2.60 4.06
C TRP A 5 -10.85 -3.53 2.86
N LYS A 6 -11.72 -4.52 2.67
CA LYS A 6 -11.77 -5.42 1.53
C LYS A 6 -13.19 -5.38 0.96
N SER A 7 -13.32 -4.92 -0.28
CA SER A 7 -14.61 -4.89 -0.98
C SER A 7 -14.37 -5.06 -2.48
N SER A 8 -15.27 -5.73 -3.20
CA SER A 8 -15.25 -5.82 -4.67
C SER A 8 -13.90 -6.25 -5.29
N GLY A 9 -13.14 -7.11 -4.61
CA GLY A 9 -11.83 -7.59 -5.09
C GLY A 9 -10.68 -6.58 -4.92
N ILE A 10 -10.94 -5.41 -4.36
CA ILE A 10 -9.93 -4.42 -3.98
C ILE A 10 -9.78 -4.35 -2.47
N PHE A 11 -8.63 -3.85 -2.04
CA PHE A 11 -8.40 -3.53 -0.64
C PHE A 11 -8.18 -2.03 -0.52
N LYS A 12 -8.78 -1.38 0.47
CA LYS A 12 -8.64 0.06 0.69
C LYS A 12 -8.46 0.35 2.17
N ILE A 13 -7.51 1.20 2.51
CA ILE A 13 -7.34 1.74 3.86
C ILE A 13 -7.35 3.26 3.73
N GLN A 14 -8.01 3.91 4.67
CA GLN A 14 -8.04 5.37 4.78
C GLN A 14 -7.49 5.76 6.15
N TYR A 15 -6.71 6.84 6.21
CA TYR A 15 -6.04 7.27 7.44
C TYR A 15 -5.74 8.77 7.41
N PHE A 16 -5.50 9.35 8.59
CA PHE A 16 -4.92 10.68 8.73
C PHE A 16 -3.44 10.55 9.05
N HIS A 17 -2.59 11.37 8.44
CA HIS A 17 -1.17 11.33 8.71
C HIS A 17 -0.85 12.11 10.00
N VAL A 18 0.03 11.59 10.85
CA VAL A 18 0.33 12.21 12.17
C VAL A 18 0.95 13.59 12.02
N ASN A 19 1.78 13.81 11.00
CA ASN A 19 2.44 15.10 10.77
C ASN A 19 1.49 16.15 10.17
N ILE A 20 0.41 15.71 9.51
CA ILE A 20 -0.55 16.57 8.80
C ILE A 20 -1.96 16.04 9.12
N PRO A 21 -2.46 16.29 10.34
CA PRO A 21 -3.67 15.64 10.87
C PRO A 21 -4.95 16.03 10.13
N GLU A 22 -4.93 17.18 9.47
CA GLU A 22 -6.05 17.70 8.67
C GLU A 22 -6.20 16.99 7.31
N THR A 23 -5.16 16.30 6.82
CA THR A 23 -5.18 15.70 5.48
C THR A 23 -5.53 14.22 5.52
N PHE A 24 -6.60 13.89 4.80
CA PHE A 24 -7.08 12.52 4.68
C PHE A 24 -6.36 11.78 3.54
N CYS A 25 -5.71 10.67 3.88
CA CYS A 25 -4.98 9.82 2.94
C CYS A 25 -5.73 8.52 2.69
N TRP A 26 -5.55 7.93 1.52
CA TRP A 26 -5.98 6.56 1.29
C TRP A 26 -5.02 5.79 0.40
N VAL A 27 -5.00 4.48 0.66
CA VAL A 27 -4.22 3.51 -0.09
C VAL A 27 -5.15 2.42 -0.59
N THR A 28 -5.05 2.12 -1.87
CA THR A 28 -5.82 1.08 -2.55
C THR A 28 -4.87 0.03 -3.11
N TRP A 29 -5.09 -1.23 -2.75
CA TRP A 29 -4.40 -2.38 -3.33
C TRP A 29 -5.31 -3.14 -4.27
N ILE A 30 -4.81 -3.40 -5.49
CA ILE A 30 -5.55 -4.04 -6.57
C ILE A 30 -4.77 -5.29 -7.01
N PRO A 31 -5.28 -6.50 -6.76
CA PRO A 31 -4.69 -7.73 -7.27
C PRO A 31 -4.74 -7.75 -8.80
N LEU A 32 -3.59 -8.01 -9.42
CA LEU A 32 -3.39 -8.11 -10.87
C LEU A 32 -2.55 -9.35 -11.19
N TYR A 33 -3.21 -10.51 -11.27
CA TYR A 33 -2.57 -11.82 -11.41
C TYR A 33 -1.53 -12.04 -10.30
N ASP A 34 -0.26 -12.24 -10.65
CA ASP A 34 0.85 -12.43 -9.71
C ASP A 34 1.39 -11.11 -9.11
N ASN A 35 0.66 -10.01 -9.31
CA ASN A 35 1.06 -8.70 -8.83
C ASN A 35 0.00 -8.07 -7.94
N LEU A 36 0.44 -7.16 -7.09
CA LEU A 36 -0.39 -6.26 -6.32
C LEU A 36 -0.02 -4.84 -6.74
N ALA A 37 -0.93 -4.15 -7.43
CA ALA A 37 -0.82 -2.73 -7.68
C ALA A 37 -1.21 -1.98 -6.41
N VAL A 38 -0.42 -0.98 -6.02
CA VAL A 38 -0.69 -0.13 -4.85
C VAL A 38 -0.77 1.31 -5.33
N HIS A 39 -1.89 1.95 -5.02
CA HIS A 39 -2.15 3.35 -5.30
C HIS A 39 -2.32 4.10 -3.98
N GLY A 40 -1.65 5.23 -3.83
CA GLY A 40 -1.72 6.09 -2.66
C GLY A 40 -2.02 7.50 -3.11
N THR A 41 -2.90 8.18 -2.40
CA THR A 41 -3.22 9.58 -2.65
C THR A 41 -3.79 10.20 -1.38
N PHE A 42 -4.01 11.50 -1.40
CA PHE A 42 -4.51 12.29 -0.30
C PHE A 42 -5.51 13.31 -0.80
N GLU A 43 -6.37 13.77 0.09
CA GLU A 43 -7.38 14.79 -0.19
C GLU A 43 -6.68 16.12 -0.46
N ASN A 44 -6.75 16.60 -1.70
CA ASN A 44 -6.31 17.93 -2.11
C ASN A 44 -7.38 18.52 -3.06
N GLN A 45 -7.71 19.81 -2.88
CA GLN A 45 -8.75 20.49 -3.65
C GLN A 45 -8.34 20.79 -5.10
N GLU A 46 -7.05 20.75 -5.43
CA GLU A 46 -6.53 21.23 -6.72
C GLU A 46 -5.96 20.14 -7.65
N GLN A 47 -5.54 18.97 -7.14
CA GLN A 47 -5.02 17.89 -7.97
C GLN A 47 -5.04 16.52 -7.26
N GLU A 48 -5.33 15.44 -8.00
CA GLU A 48 -5.12 14.07 -7.49
C GLU A 48 -3.67 13.64 -7.78
N ASP A 49 -2.77 13.96 -6.86
CA ASP A 49 -1.44 13.36 -6.90
C ASP A 49 -1.52 11.90 -6.45
N ILE A 50 -1.06 11.00 -7.33
CA ILE A 50 -1.14 9.56 -7.12
C ILE A 50 0.26 8.97 -7.10
N VAL A 51 0.60 8.31 -5.99
CA VAL A 51 1.76 7.43 -5.89
C VAL A 51 1.35 6.03 -6.31
N TYR A 52 2.18 5.41 -7.14
CA TYR A 52 1.93 4.07 -7.67
C TYR A 52 3.17 3.19 -7.56
N ILE A 53 2.97 1.97 -7.05
CA ILE A 53 3.94 0.88 -7.17
C ILE A 53 3.26 -0.43 -7.55
N LYS A 54 4.06 -1.37 -8.05
CA LYS A 54 3.63 -2.73 -8.38
C LYS A 54 4.54 -3.74 -7.69
N LEU A 55 3.95 -4.63 -6.89
CA LEU A 55 4.66 -5.66 -6.15
C LEU A 55 4.35 -7.04 -6.73
N LYS A 56 5.35 -7.89 -6.91
CA LYS A 56 5.13 -9.30 -7.26
C LYS A 56 4.81 -10.10 -6.00
N THR A 57 3.61 -10.66 -5.90
CA THR A 57 3.15 -11.33 -4.67
C THR A 57 3.95 -12.60 -4.39
N ASN A 58 4.33 -13.33 -5.43
CA ASN A 58 5.10 -14.58 -5.31
C ASN A 58 6.55 -14.40 -4.79
N LEU A 59 7.07 -13.16 -4.73
CA LEU A 59 8.37 -12.88 -4.12
C LEU A 59 8.30 -12.77 -2.60
N TYR A 60 7.09 -12.53 -2.06
CA TYR A 60 6.91 -12.17 -0.65
C TYR A 60 5.91 -13.07 0.08
N VAL A 61 5.11 -13.83 -0.68
CA VAL A 61 4.10 -14.75 -0.16
C VAL A 61 4.30 -16.11 -0.80
N ASN A 62 4.55 -17.13 0.03
CA ASN A 62 4.59 -18.52 -0.41
C ASN A 62 3.16 -19.05 -0.60
N THR A 63 2.65 -18.97 -1.82
CA THR A 63 1.29 -19.40 -2.18
C THR A 63 1.10 -20.93 -2.23
N LYS A 64 2.18 -21.71 -2.05
CA LYS A 64 2.14 -23.17 -2.03
C LYS A 64 2.01 -23.76 -0.62
N GLY A 65 2.23 -22.95 0.41
CA GLY A 65 2.11 -23.34 1.82
C GLY A 65 0.74 -22.99 2.42
N ASP A 66 0.43 -23.55 3.58
CA ASP A 66 -0.71 -23.12 4.40
C ASP A 66 -0.39 -21.77 5.10
N LEU A 67 -1.42 -21.03 5.51
CA LEU A 67 -1.29 -19.79 6.28
C LEU A 67 -0.56 -19.99 7.62
N THR A 68 -0.49 -21.23 8.11
CA THR A 68 0.23 -21.61 9.33
C THR A 68 1.73 -21.85 9.11
N ASP A 69 2.19 -21.86 7.85
CA ASP A 69 3.60 -22.03 7.53
C ASP A 69 4.40 -20.81 8.07
N PRO A 70 5.41 -21.02 8.95
CA PRO A 70 6.27 -19.93 9.41
C PRO A 70 7.03 -19.23 8.28
N HIS A 71 7.13 -19.87 7.11
CA HIS A 71 7.72 -19.34 5.89
C HIS A 71 6.68 -18.81 4.89
N PHE A 72 5.43 -18.65 5.31
CA PHE A 72 4.36 -18.07 4.47
C PHE A 72 4.75 -16.67 3.96
N LEU A 73 5.37 -15.85 4.81
CA LEU A 73 5.96 -14.58 4.42
C LEU A 73 7.46 -14.74 4.22
N CYS A 74 7.97 -14.30 3.07
CA CYS A 74 9.38 -14.34 2.73
C CYS A 74 9.89 -12.96 2.29
N ASN A 75 11.21 -12.76 2.34
CA ASN A 75 11.88 -11.53 1.90
C ASN A 75 11.30 -10.24 2.51
N ILE A 76 10.87 -10.29 3.78
CA ILE A 76 10.16 -9.19 4.45
C ILE A 76 11.00 -7.91 4.52
N GLU A 77 12.32 -8.02 4.74
CA GLU A 77 13.21 -6.87 4.76
C GLU A 77 13.28 -6.17 3.40
N GLU A 78 13.36 -6.95 2.32
CA GLU A 78 13.32 -6.43 0.95
C GLU A 78 11.97 -5.78 0.65
N LEU A 79 10.86 -6.45 1.01
CA LEU A 79 9.51 -5.89 0.86
C LEU A 79 9.38 -4.55 1.59
N SER A 80 9.87 -4.47 2.83
CA SER A 80 9.83 -3.27 3.65
C SER A 80 10.57 -2.12 2.96
N ARG A 81 11.78 -2.38 2.44
CA ARG A 81 12.56 -1.39 1.70
C ARG A 81 11.85 -0.95 0.42
N VAL A 82 11.43 -1.89 -0.42
CA VAL A 82 10.76 -1.59 -1.70
C VAL A 82 9.47 -0.79 -1.48
N PHE A 83 8.68 -1.19 -0.48
CA PHE A 83 7.43 -0.50 -0.15
C PHE A 83 7.67 0.90 0.43
N LYS A 84 8.62 1.04 1.36
CA LYS A 84 8.90 2.35 1.95
C LYS A 84 9.48 3.32 0.94
N ASP A 85 10.51 2.91 0.21
CA ASP A 85 11.25 3.76 -0.70
C ASP A 85 10.41 4.13 -1.93
N GLY A 86 9.64 3.17 -2.47
CA GLY A 86 8.83 3.39 -3.67
C GLY A 86 7.46 3.99 -3.41
N PHE A 87 6.92 3.88 -2.18
CA PHE A 87 5.56 4.28 -1.89
C PHE A 87 5.44 5.19 -0.67
N CYS A 88 5.82 4.72 0.53
CA CYS A 88 5.57 5.50 1.76
C CYS A 88 6.29 6.85 1.76
N TYR A 89 7.59 6.87 1.46
CA TYR A 89 8.38 8.10 1.47
C TYR A 89 8.01 9.01 0.31
N THR A 90 7.67 8.46 -0.86
CA THR A 90 7.17 9.26 -1.98
C THR A 90 5.85 9.92 -1.65
N LEU A 91 4.91 9.20 -1.03
CA LEU A 91 3.62 9.75 -0.62
C LEU A 91 3.78 10.80 0.47
N LEU A 92 4.68 10.58 1.43
CA LEU A 92 4.99 11.56 2.46
C LEU A 92 5.62 12.83 1.87
N ALA A 93 6.56 12.69 0.94
CA ALA A 93 7.21 13.84 0.29
C ALA A 93 6.22 14.68 -0.51
N LEU A 94 5.23 14.04 -1.17
CA LEU A 94 4.15 14.76 -1.83
C LEU A 94 3.26 15.50 -0.82
N LEU A 95 2.91 14.84 0.28
CA LEU A 95 2.07 15.40 1.33
C LEU A 95 2.72 16.61 2.03
N GLU A 96 4.05 16.58 2.24
CA GLU A 96 4.80 17.69 2.85
C GLU A 96 5.09 18.83 1.86
N GLY A 97 5.01 18.56 0.56
CA GLY A 97 5.24 19.53 -0.52
C GLY A 97 4.00 20.27 -1.01
N SER A 98 2.80 19.79 -0.66
CA SER A 98 1.49 20.37 -0.98
C SER A 98 1.02 21.38 0.06
#